data_AF-A0A2S6NF62-F1
#
_entry.id   AF-A0A2S6NF62-F1
#
_cell.length_a   1.000
_cell.length_b   1.000
_cell.length_c   1.000
_cell.angle_alpha   90.00
_cell.angle_beta   90.00
_cell.angle_gamma   90.00
#
_symmetry.space_group_name_H-M   'P 1'
#
loop_
_entity.id
_entity.type
_entity.pdbx_description
1 polymer ?
#
loop_
_entity_poly.entity_id
_entity_poly.type
_entity_poly.pdbx_seq_one_letter_code
_entity_poly.pdbx_strand_id
1 'polypeptide(L)' 'MSCKLLRDTGEALYGSRWQSELARDLNVADRTMRRWAAGTDDPPQGVAIDLLRLCDERAQTLDELRGRLRAASIQ' A
#
# COMPACT_ATOMS: atom_id res chain seq x y z
N MET A 1 -12.16 -7.39 -4.12
CA MET A 1 -10.97 -7.58 -3.26
C MET A 1 -11.44 -7.54 -1.81
N SER A 2 -10.92 -8.37 -0.89
CA SER A 2 -11.39 -8.36 0.50
C SER A 2 -10.87 -7.16 1.30
N CYS A 3 -11.63 -6.73 2.31
CA CYS A 3 -11.21 -5.67 3.23
C CYS A 3 -9.94 -6.04 4.02
N LYS A 4 -9.74 -7.34 4.30
CA LYS A 4 -8.52 -7.86 4.93
C LYS A 4 -7.31 -7.66 4.02
N LEU A 5 -7.40 -8.05 2.74
CA LEU A 5 -6.28 -7.86 1.81
C LEU A 5 -5.95 -6.37 1.62
N LEU A 6 -6.96 -5.51 1.52
CA LEU A 6 -6.76 -4.05 1.48
C LEU A 6 -5.99 -3.54 2.70
N ARG A 7 -6.36 -3.99 3.90
CA ARG A 7 -5.69 -3.61 5.15
C ARG A 7 -4.25 -4.09 5.19
N ASP A 8 -4.03 -5.37 4.92
CA ASP A 8 -2.70 -5.98 4.96
C ASP A 8 -1.74 -5.26 3.98
N THR A 9 -2.22 -4.95 2.77
CA THR A 9 -1.45 -4.18 1.78
C THR A 9 -1.22 -2.74 2.24
N GLY A 10 -2.24 -2.05 2.73
CA GLY A 10 -2.12 -0.67 3.22
C GLY A 10 -1.12 -0.55 4.38
N GLU A 11 -1.22 -1.42 5.38
CA GLU A 11 -0.33 -1.44 6.54
C GLU A 11 1.12 -1.75 6.14
N ALA A 12 1.34 -2.66 5.18
CA ALA A 12 2.67 -2.93 4.65
C ALA A 12 3.28 -1.71 3.91
N LEU A 13 2.46 -0.93 3.21
CA LEU A 13 2.92 0.24 2.46
C LEU A 13 3.13 1.48 3.35
N TYR A 14 2.29 1.73 4.34
CA TYR A 14 2.25 3.03 5.03
C TYR A 14 2.20 2.93 6.56
N GLY A 15 2.20 1.72 7.13
CA GLY A 15 2.12 1.50 8.58
C GLY A 15 0.79 1.96 9.18
N SER A 16 0.83 2.52 10.39
CA SER A 16 -0.37 2.90 11.15
C SER A 16 -1.24 3.97 10.48
N ARG A 17 -0.68 4.75 9.55
CA ARG A 17 -1.37 5.83 8.83
C ARG A 17 -1.97 5.37 7.49
N TRP A 18 -2.03 4.07 7.24
CA TRP A 18 -2.34 3.55 5.91
C TRP A 18 -3.64 4.05 5.30
N GLN A 19 -4.69 4.26 6.07
CA GLN A 19 -5.97 4.70 5.50
C GLN A 19 -5.86 6.09 4.86
N SER A 20 -5.21 7.05 5.51
CA SER A 20 -5.08 8.41 4.95
C SER A 20 -4.07 8.48 3.81
N GLU A 21 -2.93 7.78 3.94
CA GLU A 21 -1.90 7.79 2.91
C GLU A 21 -2.36 7.04 1.66
N LEU A 22 -2.99 5.87 1.81
CA LEU A 22 -3.52 5.11 0.68
C LEU A 22 -4.70 5.82 0.01
N ALA A 23 -5.56 6.51 0.78
CA ALA A 23 -6.64 7.30 0.20
C ALA A 23 -6.09 8.42 -0.70
N ARG A 24 -4.99 9.06 -0.28
CA ARG A 24 -4.29 10.07 -1.06
C ARG A 24 -3.71 9.50 -2.35
N ASP A 25 -3.01 8.37 -2.28
CA ASP A 25 -2.36 7.77 -3.45
C ASP A 25 -3.36 7.17 -4.46
N LEU A 26 -4.51 6.67 -3.97
CA LEU A 26 -5.61 6.21 -4.82
C LEU A 26 -6.55 7.34 -5.26
N ASN A 27 -6.30 8.58 -4.83
CA ASN A 27 -7.14 9.75 -5.11
C ASN A 27 -8.64 9.53 -4.76
N VAL A 28 -8.89 8.97 -3.57
CA VAL A 28 -10.25 8.78 -3.02
C VAL A 28 -10.39 9.54 -1.70
N ALA A 29 -11.63 9.86 -1.33
CA ALA A 29 -11.89 10.48 -0.03
C ALA A 29 -11.61 9.50 1.13
N ASP A 30 -11.09 10.00 2.25
CA ASP A 30 -10.87 9.22 3.49
C ASP A 30 -12.12 8.44 3.95
N ARG A 31 -13.32 8.99 3.70
CA ARG A 31 -14.58 8.31 4.00
C ARG A 31 -14.78 7.07 3.14
N THR A 32 -14.41 7.11 1.87
CA THR A 32 -14.46 5.96 0.96
C THR A 32 -13.51 4.88 1.44
N MET A 33 -12.26 5.25 1.74
CA MET A 33 -11.26 4.31 2.26
C MET A 33 -11.72 3.63 3.56
N ARG A 34 -12.30 4.39 4.50
CA ARG A 34 -12.85 3.84 5.75
C ARG A 34 -13.97 2.83 5.51
N ARG A 35 -14.86 3.05 4.52
CA ARG A 35 -15.93 2.10 4.19
C ARG A 35 -15.40 0.80 3.62
N TRP A 36 -14.39 0.89 2.75
CA TRP A 36 -13.69 -0.29 2.24
C TRP A 36 -12.94 -1.05 3.34
N ALA A 37 -12.24 -0.34 4.22
CA ALA A 37 -11.53 -0.91 5.36
C ALA A 37 -12.47 -1.63 6.35
N ALA A 38 -13.70 -1.13 6.49
CA ALA A 38 -14.76 -1.73 7.31
C ALA A 38 -15.52 -2.86 6.59
N GLY A 39 -15.28 -3.09 5.29
CA GLY A 39 -16.02 -4.07 4.50
C GLY A 39 -17.49 -3.70 4.27
N THR A 40 -17.85 -2.43 4.44
CA THR A 40 -19.22 -1.95 4.16
C THR A 40 -19.47 -1.88 2.65
N ASP A 41 -18.43 -1.57 1.88
CA ASP A 41 -18.43 -1.53 0.42
C ASP A 41 -17.18 -2.23 -0.12
N ASP A 42 -17.31 -2.79 -1.31
CA ASP A 42 -16.17 -3.31 -2.04
C ASP A 42 -15.47 -2.22 -2.87
N PRO A 43 -14.13 -2.19 -2.90
CA PRO A 43 -13.38 -1.38 -3.85
C PRO A 43 -13.68 -1.79 -5.31
N PRO A 44 -13.69 -0.84 -6.26
CA PRO A 44 -13.72 -1.15 -7.69
C PRO A 44 -12.57 -2.09 -8.09
N GLN A 45 -12.77 -2.88 -9.15
CA GLN A 45 -11.76 -3.85 -9.62
C GLN A 45 -10.40 -3.20 -9.91
N GLY A 46 -10.38 -1.95 -10.39
CA GLY A 46 -9.15 -1.19 -10.68
C GLY A 46 -8.25 -0.96 -9.46
N VAL A 47 -8.81 -0.90 -8.24
CA VAL A 47 -8.04 -0.66 -7.02
C VAL A 47 -7.00 -1.76 -6.78
N ALA A 48 -7.28 -3.00 -7.16
CA ALA A 48 -6.30 -4.08 -7.03
C ALA A 48 -5.09 -3.87 -7.96
N ILE A 49 -5.29 -3.29 -9.15
CA ILE A 49 -4.22 -2.94 -10.09
C ILE A 49 -3.39 -1.78 -9.54
N ASP A 50 -4.05 -0.76 -9.00
CA ASP A 50 -3.36 0.39 -8.39
C ASP A 50 -2.51 -0.04 -7.19
N LEU A 51 -3.05 -0.92 -6.34
CA LEU A 51 -2.30 -1.48 -5.21
C LEU A 51 -1.11 -2.33 -5.66
N LEU A 52 -1.27 -3.13 -6.72
CA LEU A 52 -0.15 -3.89 -7.29
C LEU A 52 0.97 -2.96 -7.74
N ARG A 53 0.63 -1.87 -8.46
CA ARG A 53 1.61 -0.86 -8.88
C ARG A 53 2.33 -0.22 -7.69
N LEU A 54 1.60 0.17 -6.64
CA LEU A 54 2.20 0.76 -5.43
C LEU A 54 3.13 -0.23 -4.71
N CYS A 55 2.77 -1.52 -4.67
CA CYS A 55 3.61 -2.58 -4.14
C CYS A 55 4.91 -2.75 -4.95
N ASP A 56 4.83 -2.76 -6.28
CA ASP A 56 5.99 -2.91 -7.15
C ASP A 56 6.96 -1.72 -7.00
N GLU A 57 6.45 -0.49 -6.96
CA GLU A 57 7.25 0.72 -6.72
C GLU A 57 7.98 0.67 -5.36
N ARG A 58 7.28 0.20 -4.31
CA ARG A 58 7.89 0.02 -2.99
C ARG A 58 8.94 -1.08 -2.99
N ALA A 59 8.66 -2.22 -3.63
CA ALA A 59 9.58 -3.34 -3.71
C ALA A 59 10.89 -2.95 -4.40
N GLN A 60 10.79 -2.24 -5.54
CA GLN A 60 11.95 -1.70 -6.24
C GLN A 60 12.79 -0.79 -5.33
N THR A 61 12.16 0.16 -4.65
CA THR A 61 12.84 1.08 -3.72
C THR A 61 13.57 0.30 -2.61
N LEU A 62 12.90 -0.70 -2.02
CA LEU A 62 13.48 -1.52 -0.96
C LEU A 62 14.64 -2.39 -1.47
N ASP A 63 14.56 -2.92 -2.68
CA ASP A 63 15.63 -3.71 -3.30
C ASP A 63 16.87 -2.87 -3.58
N GLU A 64 16.70 -1.65 -4.07
CA GLU A 64 17.78 -0.68 -4.26
C GLU A 64 18.47 -0.34 -2.92
N LEU A 65 17.68 -0.06 -1.88
CA LEU A 65 18.20 0.19 -0.54
C LEU A 65 18.92 -1.03 0.04
N ARG A 66 18.38 -2.23 -0.15
CA ARG A 66 19.01 -3.49 0.27
C ARG A 66 20.37 -3.68 -0.39
N GLY A 67 20.51 -3.35 -1.68
CA GLY A 67 21.79 -3.38 -2.39
C GLY A 67 22.82 -2.42 -1.77
N ARG A 68 22.41 -1.18 -1.50
CA ARG A 68 23.27 -0.17 -0.87
C ARG A 68 23.69 -0.56 0.55
N LEU A 69 22.77 -1.09 1.36
CA LEU A 69 23.06 -1.53 2.72
C LEU A 69 24.03 -2.72 2.73
N ARG A 70 23.88 -3.69 1.81
CA ARG A 70 24.83 -4.81 1.67
C ARG A 70 26.24 -4.32 1.35
N ALA A 71 26.38 -3.39 0.41
CA ALA A 71 27.67 -2.80 0.06
C ALA A 71 28.31 -2.10 1.27
N ALA A 72 27.53 -1.37 2.07
CA ALA A 72 28.01 -0.70 3.27
C ALA A 72 28.36 -1.66 4.43
N SER A 73 27.78 -2.87 4.49
CA SER A 73 28.03 -3.83 5.57
C SER A 73 29.31 -4.67 5.43
N ILE A 74 29.98 -4.61 4.28
CA ILE A 74 31.18 -5.42 3.97
C ILE A 74 32.47 -4.55 3.96
N GLN A 75 32.34 -3.22 4.13
CA GLN A 75 33.47 -2.29 4.34
C GLN A 75 33.87 -2.22 5.81
#